data_AF-A0AAD5X490-F1
#
_entry.id   AF-A0AAD5X490-F1
#
_cell.length_a   1.000
_cell.length_b   1.000
_cell.length_c   1.000
_cell.angle_alpha   90.00
_cell.angle_beta   90.00
_cell.angle_gamma   90.00
#
_symmetry.space_group_name_H-M   'P 1'
#
loop_
_entity.id
_entity.type
_entity.pdbx_description
1 polymer ?
#
loop_
_entity_poly.entity_id
_entity_poly.type
_entity_poly.pdbx_seq_one_letter_code
_entity_poly.pdbx_strand_id
1 'polypeptide(L)'
;MRLPPSSYPPRGILYFLIRPSLWGRVICPFILTLLLGLIILILSMVYLLPLQARAVIAAGCPPWAAWLTMVIITILESAIITLLMFALIIPIYQDSLFDAVLRSRGLGYLVDRKRSLSQHGLVIWGGAAAGVVWAVVYVFFQILVLLITLPLHAIPILGTMLYCFINGWVLCWGLLLHWDIEFLDLSISESRRRAKSRKTEYFQFGVVATALEIIPLANLLFTWTNVVAAALWVADEVEYDEKQARKAVEEGRPNPPPRLQPHHSAGTLINDGDNLIAA
;
A
#
# COMPACT_ATOMS: atom_id res chain seq x y z
N MET A 1 -7.62 -6.97 -26.40
CA MET A 1 -8.70 -7.34 -25.48
C MET A 1 -8.27 -7.01 -24.06
N ARG A 2 -9.17 -6.51 -23.22
CA ARG A 2 -8.87 -6.29 -21.80
C ARG A 2 -8.76 -7.65 -21.11
N LEU A 3 -7.72 -7.83 -20.32
CA LEU A 3 -7.51 -9.05 -19.56
C LEU A 3 -8.38 -9.02 -18.30
N PRO A 4 -8.85 -10.18 -17.83
CA PRO A 4 -9.58 -10.24 -16.57
C PRO A 4 -8.66 -9.79 -15.41
N PRO A 5 -9.14 -8.97 -14.46
CA PRO A 5 -8.33 -8.48 -13.33
C PRO A 5 -7.66 -9.59 -12.51
N SER A 6 -8.29 -10.77 -12.42
CA SER A 6 -7.72 -11.94 -11.74
C SER A 6 -6.45 -12.52 -12.38
N SER A 7 -6.15 -12.17 -13.63
CA SER A 7 -4.96 -12.66 -14.35
C SER A 7 -3.69 -11.86 -14.08
N TYR A 8 -3.80 -10.67 -13.48
CA TYR A 8 -2.65 -9.82 -13.22
C TYR A 8 -1.74 -10.33 -12.09
N PRO A 9 -2.23 -10.84 -10.94
CA PRO A 9 -1.33 -11.31 -9.88
C PRO A 9 -0.34 -12.39 -10.34
N PRO A 10 -0.76 -13.46 -11.06
CA PRO A 10 0.19 -14.42 -11.64
C PRO A 10 1.16 -13.80 -12.65
N ARG A 11 0.70 -12.83 -13.45
CA ARG A 11 1.55 -12.11 -14.40
C ARG A 11 2.55 -11.21 -13.72
N GLY A 12 2.19 -10.59 -12.59
CA GLY A 12 3.09 -9.79 -11.78
C GLY A 12 4.27 -10.60 -11.27
N ILE A 13 4.02 -11.84 -10.83
CA ILE A 13 5.07 -12.79 -10.44
C ILE A 13 6.01 -13.05 -11.61
N LEU A 14 5.47 -13.46 -12.76
CA LEU A 14 6.29 -13.78 -13.93
C LEU A 14 7.07 -12.55 -14.42
N TYR A 15 6.44 -11.39 -14.45
CA TYR A 15 7.06 -10.12 -14.84
C TYR A 15 8.20 -9.73 -13.91
N PHE A 16 8.00 -9.91 -12.61
CA PHE A 16 9.03 -9.66 -11.60
C PHE A 16 10.21 -10.60 -11.78
N LEU A 17 9.98 -11.90 -12.02
CA LEU A 17 11.05 -12.88 -12.21
C LEU A 17 11.86 -12.64 -13.50
N ILE A 18 11.22 -12.18 -14.57
CA ILE A 18 11.89 -11.93 -15.86
C ILE A 18 12.76 -10.65 -15.82
N ARG A 19 12.45 -9.68 -14.93
CA ARG A 19 13.16 -8.39 -14.88
C ARG A 19 13.99 -8.23 -13.60
N PRO A 20 15.29 -8.55 -13.63
CA PRO A 20 16.17 -8.39 -12.47
C PRO A 20 16.36 -6.92 -12.06
N SER A 21 16.08 -5.95 -12.94
CA SER A 21 16.15 -4.52 -12.61
C SER A 21 15.17 -4.10 -11.51
N LEU A 22 14.10 -4.87 -11.28
CA LEU A 22 13.14 -4.62 -10.20
C LEU A 22 13.62 -5.17 -8.85
N TRP A 23 14.48 -6.19 -8.85
CA TRP A 23 14.90 -6.90 -7.64
C TRP A 23 15.70 -6.00 -6.71
N GLY A 24 16.55 -5.12 -7.27
CA GLY A 24 17.31 -4.15 -6.47
C GLY A 24 16.40 -3.23 -5.64
N ARG A 25 15.21 -2.89 -6.15
CA ARG A 25 14.24 -2.04 -5.44
C ARG A 25 13.52 -2.78 -4.31
N VAL A 26 13.37 -4.10 -4.42
CA VAL A 26 12.75 -4.96 -3.40
C VAL A 26 13.76 -5.37 -2.33
N ILE A 27 15.00 -5.66 -2.72
CA ILE A 27 16.06 -6.09 -1.79
C ILE A 27 16.49 -4.93 -0.88
N CYS A 28 16.53 -3.70 -1.40
CA CYS A 28 16.92 -2.51 -0.65
C CYS A 28 16.14 -2.32 0.67
N PRO A 29 14.78 -2.30 0.69
CA PRO A 29 14.03 -2.16 1.93
C PRO A 29 14.24 -3.33 2.89
N PHE A 30 14.44 -4.57 2.41
CA PHE A 30 14.75 -5.70 3.28
C PHE A 30 16.10 -5.54 4.00
N ILE A 31 17.14 -5.12 3.27
CA ILE A 31 18.45 -4.89 3.88
C ILE A 31 18.36 -3.71 4.86
N LEU A 32 17.70 -2.63 4.46
CA LEU A 32 17.52 -1.44 5.30
C LEU A 32 16.81 -1.80 6.61
N THR A 33 15.73 -2.59 6.56
CA THR A 33 14.95 -2.95 7.74
C THR A 33 15.67 -3.96 8.62
N LEU A 34 16.45 -4.87 8.04
CA LEU A 34 17.32 -5.78 8.78
C LEU A 34 18.41 -5.00 9.56
N LEU A 35 19.10 -4.06 8.90
CA LEU A 35 20.13 -3.24 9.52
C LEU A 35 19.55 -2.33 10.60
N LEU A 36 18.43 -1.68 10.30
CA LEU A 36 17.74 -0.81 11.26
C LEU A 36 17.25 -1.61 12.48
N GLY A 37 16.67 -2.80 12.26
CA GLY A 37 16.23 -3.69 13.33
C GLY A 37 17.39 -4.15 14.20
N LEU A 38 18.55 -4.47 13.62
CA LEU A 38 19.75 -4.82 14.38
C LEU A 38 20.24 -3.64 15.24
N ILE A 39 20.26 -2.43 14.69
CA ILE A 39 20.62 -1.22 15.44
C ILE A 39 19.65 -0.98 16.60
N ILE A 40 18.34 -1.06 16.35
CA ILE A 40 17.30 -0.89 17.39
C ILE A 40 17.48 -1.94 18.49
N LEU A 41 17.71 -3.20 18.14
CA LEU A 41 17.92 -4.29 19.10
C LEU A 41 19.16 -4.03 19.96
N ILE A 42 20.31 -3.69 19.35
CA ILE A 42 21.55 -3.43 20.08
C ILE A 42 21.39 -2.24 21.02
N LEU A 43 20.83 -1.12 20.53
CA LEU A 43 20.58 0.06 21.37
C LEU A 43 19.62 -0.24 22.51
N SER A 44 18.57 -1.04 22.26
CA SER A 44 17.62 -1.46 23.30
C SER A 44 18.31 -2.33 24.35
N MET A 45 19.18 -3.25 23.94
CA MET A 45 19.95 -4.10 24.87
C MET A 45 20.97 -3.32 25.69
N VAL A 46 21.60 -2.30 25.12
CA VAL A 46 22.63 -1.52 25.81
C VAL A 46 22.03 -0.47 26.75
N TYR A 47 20.96 0.21 26.33
CA TYR A 47 20.42 1.36 27.06
C TYR A 47 19.10 1.06 27.78
N LEU A 48 18.16 0.40 27.09
CA LEU A 48 16.79 0.21 27.61
C LEU A 48 16.73 -0.91 28.65
N LEU A 49 17.40 -2.03 28.39
CA LEU A 49 17.46 -3.17 29.31
C LEU A 49 17.97 -2.80 30.72
N PRO A 50 19.16 -2.18 30.90
CA PRO A 50 19.64 -1.86 32.24
C PRO A 50 18.79 -0.79 32.93
N LEU A 51 18.19 0.13 32.17
CA LEU A 51 17.29 1.15 32.70
C LEU A 51 16.03 0.50 33.30
N GLN A 52 15.37 -0.38 32.54
CA GLN A 52 14.17 -1.09 32.95
C GLN A 52 14.45 -2.07 34.11
N ALA A 53 15.55 -2.84 34.02
CA ALA A 53 15.92 -3.79 35.06
C ALA A 53 16.16 -3.10 36.41
N ARG A 54 16.85 -1.95 36.41
CA ARG A 54 17.08 -1.17 37.63
C ARG A 54 15.79 -0.58 38.18
N ALA A 55 14.88 -0.09 37.33
CA ALA A 55 13.59 0.42 37.76
C ALA A 55 12.75 -0.66 38.47
N VAL A 56 12.75 -1.88 37.95
CA VAL A 56 11.99 -3.01 38.50
C VAL A 56 12.64 -3.55 39.79
N ILE A 57 13.96 -3.53 39.88
CA ILE A 57 14.68 -3.83 41.14
C ILE A 57 14.34 -2.78 42.21
N ALA A 58 14.29 -1.50 41.83
CA ALA A 58 13.88 -0.43 42.74
C ALA A 58 12.41 -0.56 43.20
N ALA A 59 11.55 -1.18 42.39
CA ALA A 59 10.17 -1.50 42.74
C ALA A 59 10.04 -2.73 43.67
N GLY A 60 11.15 -3.36 44.08
CA GLY A 60 11.17 -4.45 45.05
C GLY A 60 11.25 -5.86 44.47
N CYS A 61 11.46 -6.02 43.15
CA CYS A 61 11.66 -7.35 42.56
C CYS A 61 13.08 -7.89 42.80
N PRO A 62 13.24 -9.22 42.98
CA PRO A 62 14.56 -9.82 43.14
C PRO A 62 15.40 -9.64 41.85
N PRO A 63 16.71 -9.33 41.96
CA PRO A 63 17.54 -8.95 40.80
C PRO A 63 17.53 -9.96 39.66
N TRP A 64 17.64 -11.25 39.96
CA TRP A 64 17.69 -12.30 38.93
C TRP A 64 16.39 -12.37 38.11
N ALA A 65 15.23 -12.19 38.75
CA ALA A 65 13.93 -12.24 38.08
C ALA A 65 13.69 -10.96 37.25
N ALA A 66 14.15 -9.81 37.76
CA ALA A 66 14.06 -8.54 37.05
C ALA A 66 14.85 -8.59 35.73
N TRP A 67 16.10 -9.06 35.75
CA TRP A 67 16.91 -9.17 34.53
C TRP A 67 16.30 -10.13 33.50
N LEU A 68 15.87 -11.32 33.92
CA LEU A 68 15.26 -12.30 33.02
C LEU A 68 14.00 -11.74 32.34
N THR A 69 13.12 -11.11 33.13
CA THR A 69 11.85 -10.57 32.63
C THR A 69 12.09 -9.39 31.69
N MET A 70 13.02 -8.50 32.03
CA MET A 70 13.29 -7.33 31.20
C MET A 70 13.97 -7.69 29.88
N VAL A 71 14.81 -8.74 29.81
CA VAL A 71 15.35 -9.21 28.52
C VAL A 71 14.23 -9.56 27.54
N ILE A 72 13.21 -10.29 28.00
CA ILE A 72 12.07 -10.68 27.16
C ILE A 72 11.28 -9.44 26.70
N ILE A 73 11.01 -8.52 27.63
CA ILE A 73 10.28 -7.28 27.34
C ILE A 73 11.06 -6.41 26.35
N THR A 74 12.36 -6.18 26.57
CA THR A 74 13.20 -5.37 25.68
C THR A 74 13.29 -5.99 24.27
N ILE A 75 13.36 -7.33 24.13
CA ILE A 75 13.29 -7.98 22.81
C ILE A 75 11.94 -7.67 22.15
N LEU A 76 10.84 -7.83 22.88
CA LEU A 76 9.50 -7.57 22.36
C LEU A 76 9.31 -6.10 21.94
N GLU A 77 9.76 -5.15 22.77
CA GLU A 77 9.72 -3.73 22.46
C GLU A 77 10.54 -3.40 21.21
N SER A 78 11.77 -3.94 21.10
CA SER A 78 12.61 -3.74 19.91
C SER A 78 11.97 -4.32 18.65
N ALA A 79 11.27 -5.44 18.75
CA ALA A 79 10.51 -6.02 17.65
C ALA A 79 9.31 -5.13 17.26
N ILE A 80 8.55 -4.60 18.23
CA ILE A 80 7.42 -3.69 17.97
C ILE A 80 7.91 -2.41 17.28
N ILE A 81 8.99 -1.80 17.77
CA ILE A 81 9.57 -0.59 17.16
C ILE A 81 10.03 -0.89 15.73
N THR A 82 10.68 -2.04 15.51
CA THR A 82 11.14 -2.46 14.18
C THR A 82 9.97 -2.66 13.22
N LEU A 83 8.89 -3.31 13.67
CA LEU A 83 7.67 -3.50 12.87
C LEU A 83 6.99 -2.17 12.54
N LEU A 84 6.97 -1.22 13.47
CA LEU A 84 6.42 0.11 13.22
C LEU A 84 7.24 0.87 12.17
N MET A 85 8.57 0.84 12.27
CA MET A 85 9.45 1.44 11.26
C MET A 85 9.27 0.77 9.89
N PHE A 86 9.14 -0.56 9.87
CA PHE A 86 8.87 -1.31 8.65
C PHE A 86 7.54 -0.89 7.99
N ALA A 87 6.48 -0.73 8.78
CA ALA A 87 5.18 -0.29 8.28
C ALA A 87 5.21 1.12 7.67
N LEU A 88 6.11 2.00 8.14
CA LEU A 88 6.32 3.33 7.56
C LEU A 88 7.17 3.33 6.30
N ILE A 89 8.19 2.46 6.26
CA ILE A 89 9.15 2.41 5.17
C ILE A 89 8.57 1.69 3.95
N ILE A 90 7.84 0.58 4.15
CA ILE A 90 7.32 -0.25 3.05
C ILE A 90 6.55 0.54 1.99
N PRO A 91 5.55 1.37 2.35
CA PRO A 91 4.74 2.06 1.35
C PRO A 91 5.58 2.89 0.37
N ILE A 92 6.59 3.61 0.87
CA ILE A 92 7.51 4.41 0.07
C ILE A 92 8.23 3.56 -1.00
N TYR A 93 8.64 2.35 -0.63
CA TYR A 93 9.29 1.44 -1.56
C TYR A 93 8.31 0.75 -2.51
N GLN A 94 7.08 0.49 -2.06
CA GLN A 94 6.01 -0.03 -2.93
C GLN A 94 5.66 0.98 -4.02
N ASP A 95 5.54 2.27 -3.68
CA ASP A 95 5.28 3.36 -4.61
C ASP A 95 6.42 3.50 -5.63
N SER A 96 7.67 3.47 -5.14
CA SER A 96 8.86 3.46 -6.00
C SER A 96 8.93 2.24 -6.93
N LEU A 97 8.48 1.07 -6.49
CA LEU A 97 8.40 -0.13 -7.31
C LEU A 97 7.29 0.00 -8.36
N PHE A 98 6.12 0.51 -7.98
CA PHE A 98 5.00 0.77 -8.88
C PHE A 98 5.41 1.69 -10.04
N ASP A 99 6.06 2.81 -9.73
CA ASP A 99 6.58 3.76 -10.71
C ASP A 99 7.64 3.14 -11.63
N ALA A 100 8.48 2.25 -11.09
CA ALA A 100 9.46 1.51 -11.89
C ALA A 100 8.79 0.66 -12.97
N VAL A 101 7.68 0.02 -12.61
CA VAL A 101 6.91 -0.83 -13.52
C VAL A 101 6.27 0.02 -14.60
N LEU A 102 5.63 1.15 -14.25
CA LEU A 102 5.08 2.09 -15.23
C LEU A 102 6.15 2.58 -16.22
N ARG A 103 7.33 2.97 -15.72
CA ARG A 103 8.47 3.35 -16.57
C ARG A 103 8.91 2.23 -17.50
N SER A 104 8.99 0.99 -17.01
CA SER A 104 9.36 -0.18 -17.82
C SER A 104 8.33 -0.52 -18.91
N ARG A 105 7.08 -0.07 -18.75
CA ARG A 105 5.99 -0.18 -19.73
C ARG A 105 5.93 1.00 -20.71
N GLY A 106 6.88 1.94 -20.65
CA GLY A 106 6.91 3.12 -21.52
C GLY A 106 6.03 4.28 -21.04
N LEU A 107 5.38 4.16 -19.88
CA LEU A 107 4.56 5.20 -19.25
C LEU A 107 5.39 6.14 -18.37
N GLY A 108 6.70 6.23 -18.60
CA GLY A 108 7.60 7.07 -17.80
C GLY A 108 7.24 8.56 -17.82
N TYR A 109 6.66 9.03 -18.93
CA TYR A 109 6.20 10.41 -19.07
C TYR A 109 5.13 10.81 -18.02
N LEU A 110 4.30 9.87 -17.56
CA LEU A 110 3.30 10.12 -16.52
C LEU A 110 3.97 10.34 -15.16
N VAL A 111 4.98 9.51 -14.86
CA VAL A 111 5.76 9.56 -13.63
C VAL A 111 6.59 10.85 -13.58
N ASP A 112 7.26 11.19 -14.67
CA ASP A 112 8.15 12.35 -14.74
C ASP A 112 7.39 13.68 -14.69
N ARG A 113 6.23 13.75 -15.36
CA ARG A 113 5.34 14.92 -15.30
C ARG A 113 4.89 15.22 -13.87
N LYS A 114 4.56 14.19 -13.08
CA LYS A 114 4.08 14.37 -11.71
C LYS A 114 5.21 14.68 -10.73
N ARG A 115 6.38 14.05 -10.88
CA ARG A 115 7.56 14.32 -10.04
C ARG A 115 8.07 15.76 -10.15
N SER A 116 7.81 16.42 -11.28
CA SER A 116 8.08 17.85 -11.46
C SER A 116 7.10 18.77 -10.71
N LEU A 117 5.89 18.27 -10.37
CA LEU A 117 4.84 19.01 -9.66
C LEU A 117 4.83 18.72 -8.16
N SER A 118 5.29 17.52 -7.76
CA SER A 118 5.47 17.11 -6.36
C SER A 118 6.74 17.73 -5.78
N GLN A 119 6.70 19.05 -5.62
CA GLN A 119 7.72 19.80 -4.91
C GLN A 119 7.46 19.67 -3.39
N HIS A 120 8.43 19.11 -2.68
CA HIS A 120 8.65 19.12 -1.22
C HIS A 120 8.08 17.93 -0.41
N GLY A 121 9.02 17.14 0.12
CA GLY A 121 8.82 16.07 1.11
C GLY A 121 8.39 16.53 2.50
N LEU A 122 7.52 17.54 2.60
CA LEU A 122 6.93 18.02 3.85
C LEU A 122 5.61 17.29 4.19
N VAL A 123 4.88 16.79 3.18
CA VAL A 123 3.61 16.06 3.37
C VAL A 123 3.82 14.66 3.98
N ILE A 124 4.98 14.05 3.73
CA ILE A 124 5.32 12.69 4.20
C ILE A 124 5.38 12.66 5.75
N TRP A 125 5.84 13.74 6.39
CA TRP A 125 5.98 13.81 7.85
C TRP A 125 4.66 14.13 8.59
N GLY A 126 3.81 15.00 8.02
CA GLY A 126 2.48 15.28 8.59
C GLY A 126 1.53 14.08 8.49
N GLY A 127 1.63 13.31 7.41
CA GLY A 127 0.88 12.07 7.21
C GLY A 127 1.41 10.87 8.00
N ALA A 128 2.69 10.85 8.37
CA ALA A 128 3.29 9.74 9.12
C ALA A 128 2.67 9.58 10.52
N ALA A 129 2.47 10.66 11.28
CA ALA A 129 1.87 10.57 12.61
C ALA A 129 0.39 10.12 12.55
N ALA A 130 -0.40 10.69 11.64
CA ALA A 130 -1.77 10.27 11.39
C ALA A 130 -1.83 8.83 10.85
N GLY A 131 -0.86 8.44 10.03
CA GLY A 131 -0.70 7.09 9.48
C GLY A 131 -0.31 6.06 10.54
N VAL A 132 0.54 6.42 11.51
CA VAL A 132 0.85 5.57 12.67
C VAL A 132 -0.41 5.37 13.51
N VAL A 133 -1.16 6.43 13.79
CA VAL A 133 -2.42 6.33 14.54
C VAL A 133 -3.41 5.44 13.79
N TRP A 134 -3.57 5.63 12.47
CA TRP A 134 -4.44 4.78 11.66
C TRP A 134 -3.95 3.34 11.58
N ALA A 135 -2.65 3.11 11.48
CA ALA A 135 -2.06 1.77 11.49
C ALA A 135 -2.31 1.08 12.83
N VAL A 136 -2.17 1.79 13.96
CA VAL A 136 -2.49 1.26 15.29
C VAL A 136 -3.98 0.93 15.38
N VAL A 137 -4.88 1.85 14.97
CA VAL A 137 -6.34 1.60 14.96
C VAL A 137 -6.69 0.41 14.07
N TYR A 138 -6.06 0.31 12.89
CA TYR A 138 -6.25 -0.80 11.96
C TYR A 138 -5.77 -2.13 12.55
N VAL A 139 -4.60 -2.15 13.19
CA VAL A 139 -4.07 -3.33 13.90
C VAL A 139 -5.02 -3.74 15.02
N PHE A 140 -5.53 -2.80 15.82
CA PHE A 140 -6.53 -3.10 16.86
C PHE A 140 -7.82 -3.68 16.26
N PHE A 141 -8.34 -3.08 15.19
CA PHE A 141 -9.51 -3.60 14.48
C PHE A 141 -9.24 -5.00 13.93
N GLN A 142 -8.05 -5.26 13.40
CA GLN A 142 -7.68 -6.55 12.84
C GLN A 142 -7.47 -7.61 13.92
N ILE A 143 -6.95 -7.25 15.10
CA ILE A 143 -6.89 -8.11 16.29
C ILE A 143 -8.32 -8.45 16.77
N LEU A 144 -9.23 -7.48 16.77
CA LEU A 144 -10.63 -7.72 17.12
C LEU A 144 -11.31 -8.68 16.12
N VAL A 145 -11.12 -8.44 14.82
CA VAL A 145 -11.60 -9.35 13.78
C VAL A 145 -10.99 -10.74 13.95
N LEU A 146 -9.68 -10.85 14.21
CA LEU A 146 -8.99 -12.11 14.47
C LEU A 146 -9.58 -12.86 15.67
N LEU A 147 -9.88 -12.16 16.77
CA LEU A 147 -10.54 -12.75 17.94
C LEU A 147 -11.93 -13.29 17.62
N ILE A 148 -12.70 -12.56 16.81
CA ILE A 148 -14.04 -12.97 16.37
C ILE A 148 -13.97 -14.13 15.37
N THR A 149 -12.96 -14.15 14.50
CA THR A 149 -12.75 -15.20 13.49
C THR A 149 -11.94 -16.39 14.01
N LEU A 150 -11.37 -16.33 15.22
CA LEU A 150 -10.61 -17.41 15.85
C LEU A 150 -11.37 -18.74 15.92
N PRO A 151 -12.68 -18.77 16.31
CA PRO A 151 -13.47 -20.01 16.28
C PRO A 151 -13.68 -20.53 14.86
N LEU A 152 -13.64 -19.64 13.87
CA LEU A 152 -13.86 -19.94 12.45
C LEU A 152 -12.58 -20.44 11.75
N HIS A 153 -11.41 -20.06 12.26
CA HIS A 153 -10.10 -20.61 11.85
C HIS A 153 -9.90 -22.08 12.23
N ALA A 154 -10.77 -22.67 13.05
CA ALA A 154 -10.78 -24.10 13.34
C ALA A 154 -11.09 -24.97 12.10
N ILE A 155 -11.59 -24.37 11.00
CA ILE A 155 -11.78 -25.05 9.71
C ILE A 155 -10.81 -24.46 8.69
N PRO A 156 -9.65 -25.09 8.44
CA PRO A 156 -8.53 -24.52 7.68
C PRO A 156 -8.88 -24.02 6.28
N ILE A 157 -9.84 -24.66 5.60
CA ILE A 157 -10.18 -24.35 4.21
C ILE A 157 -11.21 -23.22 4.14
N LEU A 158 -12.23 -23.25 5.00
CA LEU A 158 -13.29 -22.24 5.05
C LEU A 158 -12.76 -20.90 5.55
N GLY A 159 -11.89 -20.91 6.58
CA GLY A 159 -11.27 -19.70 7.11
C GLY A 159 -10.45 -18.95 6.05
N THR A 160 -9.62 -19.67 5.30
CA THR A 160 -8.79 -19.10 4.22
C THR A 160 -9.64 -18.52 3.09
N MET A 161 -10.68 -19.23 2.64
CA MET A 161 -11.58 -18.73 1.59
C MET A 161 -12.31 -17.45 2.02
N LEU A 162 -12.82 -17.43 3.25
CA LEU A 162 -13.50 -16.25 3.78
C LEU A 162 -12.54 -15.08 3.97
N TYR A 163 -11.30 -15.34 4.41
CA TYR A 163 -10.26 -14.33 4.53
C TYR A 163 -9.94 -13.67 3.19
N CYS A 164 -9.74 -14.47 2.12
CA CYS A 164 -9.54 -13.95 0.76
C CYS A 164 -10.73 -13.10 0.30
N PHE A 165 -11.95 -13.53 0.63
CA PHE A 165 -13.17 -12.82 0.25
C PHE A 165 -13.28 -11.46 0.94
N ILE A 166 -13.05 -11.40 2.25
CA ILE A 166 -13.19 -10.18 3.04
C ILE A 166 -12.06 -9.20 2.73
N ASN A 167 -10.82 -9.68 2.64
CA ASN A 167 -9.64 -8.82 2.51
C ASN A 167 -9.27 -8.50 1.06
N GLY A 168 -9.71 -9.30 0.08
CA GLY A 168 -9.33 -9.10 -1.32
C GLY A 168 -9.67 -7.71 -1.84
N TRP A 169 -10.89 -7.24 -1.56
CA TRP A 169 -11.32 -5.89 -1.92
C TRP A 169 -10.39 -4.82 -1.33
N VAL A 170 -10.05 -4.94 -0.04
CA VAL A 170 -9.26 -3.96 0.70
C VAL A 170 -7.80 -3.96 0.21
N LEU A 171 -7.21 -5.14 0.03
CA LEU A 171 -5.85 -5.30 -0.47
C LEU A 171 -5.68 -4.63 -1.84
N CYS A 172 -6.59 -4.94 -2.77
CA CYS A 172 -6.51 -4.38 -4.11
C CYS A 172 -6.71 -2.86 -4.13
N TRP A 173 -7.60 -2.34 -3.27
CA TRP A 173 -7.76 -0.90 -3.12
C TRP A 173 -6.48 -0.25 -2.59
N GLY A 174 -5.82 -0.84 -1.60
CA GLY A 174 -4.53 -0.37 -1.09
C GLY A 174 -3.45 -0.32 -2.16
N LEU A 175 -3.35 -1.36 -3.00
CA LEU A 175 -2.36 -1.43 -4.09
C LEU A 175 -2.58 -0.40 -5.20
N LEU A 176 -3.82 0.08 -5.38
CA LEU A 176 -4.18 1.10 -6.38
C LEU A 176 -4.26 2.51 -5.78
N LEU A 177 -4.15 2.65 -4.47
CA LEU A 177 -4.30 3.93 -3.78
C LEU A 177 -3.23 4.94 -4.22
N HIS A 178 -1.99 4.48 -4.40
CA HIS A 178 -0.88 5.27 -4.96
C HIS A 178 -1.26 5.88 -6.31
N TRP A 179 -1.78 5.06 -7.22
CA TRP A 179 -2.24 5.53 -8.53
C TRP A 179 -3.39 6.54 -8.43
N ASP A 180 -4.40 6.24 -7.61
CA ASP A 180 -5.58 7.09 -7.45
C ASP A 180 -5.23 8.47 -6.89
N ILE A 181 -4.36 8.54 -5.89
CA ILE A 181 -3.98 9.80 -5.24
C ILE A 181 -2.93 10.51 -6.10
N GLU A 182 -1.84 9.82 -6.43
CA GLU A 182 -0.68 10.47 -7.04
C GLU A 182 -0.82 10.70 -8.54
N PHE A 183 -1.62 9.94 -9.29
CA PHE A 183 -1.74 10.17 -10.74
C PHE A 183 -3.06 10.80 -11.15
N LEU A 184 -4.12 10.58 -10.35
CA LEU A 184 -5.46 11.08 -10.65
C LEU A 184 -5.92 12.23 -9.74
N ASP A 185 -5.07 12.65 -8.78
CA ASP A 185 -5.37 13.73 -7.84
C ASP A 185 -6.68 13.52 -7.08
N LEU A 186 -7.04 12.25 -6.81
CA LEU A 186 -8.23 11.91 -6.03
C LEU A 186 -7.93 12.01 -4.54
N SER A 187 -8.90 12.47 -3.77
CA SER A 187 -8.88 12.29 -2.31
C SER A 187 -9.10 10.82 -1.92
N ILE A 188 -8.71 10.43 -0.70
CA ILE A 188 -8.88 9.05 -0.19
C ILE A 188 -10.37 8.63 -0.24
N SER A 189 -11.30 9.54 0.03
CA SER A 189 -12.74 9.27 -0.02
C SER A 189 -13.24 9.06 -1.44
N GLU A 190 -12.72 9.81 -2.42
CA GLU A 190 -13.03 9.66 -3.84
C GLU A 190 -12.42 8.37 -4.41
N SER A 191 -11.19 8.03 -4.06
CA SER A 191 -10.57 6.73 -4.38
C SER A 191 -11.42 5.58 -3.85
N ARG A 192 -11.88 5.66 -2.59
CA ARG A 192 -12.78 4.64 -2.03
C ARG A 192 -14.11 4.56 -2.78
N ARG A 193 -14.68 5.70 -3.21
CA ARG A 193 -15.92 5.74 -4.01
C ARG A 193 -15.72 5.10 -5.38
N ARG A 194 -14.59 5.38 -6.03
CA ARG A 194 -14.20 4.80 -7.32
C ARG A 194 -13.97 3.30 -7.22
N ALA A 195 -13.27 2.85 -6.18
CA ALA A 195 -13.14 1.44 -5.90
C ALA A 195 -14.57 0.87 -5.72
N LYS A 196 -15.41 1.46 -4.87
CA LYS A 196 -16.79 0.98 -4.65
C LYS A 196 -17.65 0.89 -5.93
N SER A 197 -17.39 1.66 -6.99
CA SER A 197 -18.08 1.52 -8.27
C SER A 197 -17.54 0.36 -9.13
N ARG A 198 -16.27 -0.03 -8.97
CA ARG A 198 -15.60 -1.15 -9.65
C ARG A 198 -15.42 -2.38 -8.74
N LYS A 199 -16.44 -2.66 -7.92
CA LYS A 199 -16.41 -3.73 -6.90
C LYS A 199 -15.92 -5.08 -7.42
N THR A 200 -16.51 -5.51 -8.53
CA THR A 200 -16.22 -6.83 -9.11
C THR A 200 -14.77 -6.93 -9.59
N GLU A 201 -14.22 -5.86 -10.15
CA GLU A 201 -12.88 -5.87 -10.72
C GLU A 201 -11.80 -5.93 -9.64
N TYR A 202 -11.88 -5.07 -8.60
CA TYR A 202 -10.88 -5.14 -7.54
C TYR A 202 -11.07 -6.41 -6.71
N PHE A 203 -12.29 -6.92 -6.58
CA PHE A 203 -12.53 -8.19 -5.91
C PHE A 203 -11.84 -9.36 -6.63
N GLN A 204 -11.99 -9.45 -7.97
CA GLN A 204 -11.35 -10.50 -8.77
C GLN A 204 -9.83 -10.46 -8.71
N PHE A 205 -9.22 -9.26 -8.77
CA PHE A 205 -7.78 -9.10 -8.58
C PHE A 205 -7.39 -9.46 -7.14
N GLY A 206 -8.11 -8.88 -6.18
CA GLY A 206 -7.80 -8.93 -4.76
C GLY A 206 -7.87 -10.31 -4.15
N VAL A 207 -8.86 -11.13 -4.54
CA VAL A 207 -8.97 -12.52 -4.05
C VAL A 207 -7.73 -13.33 -4.41
N VAL A 208 -7.26 -13.22 -5.65
CA VAL A 208 -6.06 -13.96 -6.12
C VAL A 208 -4.80 -13.40 -5.45
N ALA A 209 -4.67 -12.08 -5.37
CA ALA A 209 -3.55 -11.43 -4.68
C ALA A 209 -3.48 -11.83 -3.20
N THR A 210 -4.63 -11.86 -2.51
CA THR A 210 -4.71 -12.27 -1.09
C THR A 210 -4.41 -13.75 -0.92
N ALA A 211 -4.88 -14.61 -1.84
CA ALA A 211 -4.57 -16.04 -1.80
C ALA A 211 -3.06 -16.30 -1.89
N LEU A 212 -2.33 -15.50 -2.68
CA LEU A 212 -0.87 -15.57 -2.75
C LEU A 212 -0.23 -15.11 -1.43
N GLU A 213 -0.73 -14.05 -0.81
CA GLU A 213 -0.22 -13.52 0.46
C GLU A 213 -0.48 -14.45 1.67
N ILE A 214 -1.38 -15.41 1.56
CA ILE A 214 -1.60 -16.39 2.63
C ILE A 214 -0.50 -17.45 2.68
N ILE A 215 0.24 -17.65 1.58
CA ILE A 215 1.29 -18.67 1.52
C ILE A 215 2.42 -18.29 2.48
N PRO A 216 2.66 -19.05 3.55
CA PRO A 216 3.69 -18.71 4.52
C PRO A 216 5.07 -18.69 3.85
N LEU A 217 5.96 -17.81 4.34
CA LEU A 217 7.28 -17.51 3.78
C LEU A 217 7.25 -16.82 2.40
N ALA A 218 6.42 -17.29 1.47
CA ALA A 218 6.29 -16.71 0.15
C ALA A 218 5.48 -15.40 0.14
N ASN A 219 4.62 -15.17 1.13
CA ASN A 219 3.86 -13.93 1.32
C ASN A 219 4.74 -12.69 1.14
N LEU A 220 5.91 -12.70 1.78
CA LEU A 220 6.83 -11.57 1.77
C LEU A 220 7.25 -11.18 0.35
N LEU A 221 7.44 -12.16 -0.54
CA LEU A 221 7.70 -11.94 -1.95
C LEU A 221 6.42 -11.52 -2.69
N PHE A 222 5.31 -12.19 -2.40
CA PHE A 222 4.05 -11.95 -3.08
C PHE A 222 3.49 -10.55 -2.86
N THR A 223 3.69 -9.96 -1.67
CA THR A 223 3.37 -8.55 -1.40
C THR A 223 4.00 -7.62 -2.44
N TRP A 224 5.27 -7.83 -2.82
CA TRP A 224 5.93 -7.02 -3.85
C TRP A 224 5.45 -7.35 -5.26
N THR A 225 5.24 -8.64 -5.56
CA THR A 225 4.73 -9.02 -6.89
C THR A 225 3.29 -8.55 -7.12
N ASN A 226 2.49 -8.40 -6.05
CA ASN A 226 1.14 -7.85 -6.11
C ASN A 226 1.15 -6.36 -6.45
N VAL A 227 2.13 -5.60 -5.95
CA VAL A 227 2.38 -4.21 -6.38
C VAL A 227 2.73 -4.15 -7.87
N VAL A 228 3.61 -5.04 -8.33
CA VAL A 228 3.94 -5.15 -9.77
C VAL A 228 2.71 -5.50 -10.60
N ALA A 229 1.88 -6.42 -10.12
CA ALA A 229 0.63 -6.80 -10.79
C ALA A 229 -0.36 -5.63 -10.88
N ALA A 230 -0.51 -4.85 -9.81
CA ALA A 230 -1.37 -3.66 -9.80
C ALA A 230 -0.86 -2.60 -10.79
N ALA A 231 0.46 -2.36 -10.83
CA ALA A 231 1.07 -1.44 -11.78
C ALA A 231 0.90 -1.91 -13.24
N LEU A 232 0.99 -3.22 -13.50
CA LEU A 232 0.72 -3.78 -14.82
C LEU A 232 -0.74 -3.61 -15.23
N TRP A 233 -1.67 -3.81 -14.29
CA TRP A 233 -3.09 -3.59 -14.56
C TRP A 233 -3.36 -2.13 -14.94
N VAL A 234 -2.83 -1.19 -14.16
CA VAL A 234 -2.94 0.24 -14.47
C VAL A 234 -2.31 0.57 -15.82
N ALA A 235 -1.12 0.04 -16.11
CA ALA A 235 -0.45 0.28 -17.38
C ALA A 235 -1.28 -0.20 -18.58
N ASP A 236 -1.84 -1.42 -18.50
CA ASP A 236 -2.70 -1.95 -19.55
C ASP A 236 -4.01 -1.15 -19.70
N GLU A 237 -4.55 -0.58 -18.61
CA GLU A 237 -5.74 0.30 -18.65
C GLU A 237 -5.43 1.63 -19.35
N VAL A 238 -4.31 2.28 -19.02
CA VAL A 238 -3.84 3.51 -19.66
C VAL A 238 -3.58 3.28 -21.15
N GLU A 239 -2.82 2.25 -21.51
CA GLU A 239 -2.52 1.92 -22.91
C GLU A 239 -3.79 1.62 -23.72
N TYR A 240 -4.79 0.97 -23.11
CA TYR A 240 -6.06 0.70 -23.75
C TYR A 240 -6.82 2.00 -24.02
N ASP A 241 -6.89 2.90 -23.05
CA ASP A 241 -7.60 4.17 -23.17
C ASP A 241 -6.93 5.08 -24.22
N GLU A 242 -5.59 5.13 -24.27
CA GLU A 242 -4.86 5.84 -25.34
C GLU A 242 -5.15 5.27 -26.74
N LYS A 243 -5.23 3.94 -26.88
CA LYS A 243 -5.58 3.29 -28.16
C LYS A 243 -7.02 3.62 -28.58
N GLN A 244 -7.95 3.70 -27.64
CA GLN A 244 -9.33 4.09 -27.94
C GLN A 244 -9.43 5.56 -28.34
N ALA A 245 -8.70 6.46 -27.66
CA ALA A 245 -8.63 7.87 -28.02
C ALA A 245 -8.08 8.05 -29.44
N ARG A 246 -6.99 7.36 -29.79
CA ARG A 246 -6.42 7.38 -31.16
C ARG A 246 -7.44 6.93 -32.21
N LYS A 247 -8.13 5.80 -31.97
CA LYS A 247 -9.17 5.31 -32.87
C LYS A 247 -10.35 6.28 -33.02
N ALA A 248 -10.77 6.92 -31.93
CA ALA A 248 -11.85 7.90 -31.98
C ALA A 248 -11.47 9.12 -32.85
N VAL A 249 -10.23 9.59 -32.74
CA VAL A 249 -9.68 10.65 -33.58
C VAL A 249 -9.61 10.22 -35.05
N GLU A 250 -9.13 8.99 -35.33
CA GLU A 250 -9.10 8.42 -36.69
C GLU A 250 -10.50 8.26 -37.31
N GLU A 251 -11.50 7.93 -36.50
CA GLU A 251 -12.90 7.75 -36.92
C GLU A 251 -13.71 9.07 -36.94
N GLY A 252 -13.08 10.20 -36.61
CA GLY A 252 -13.76 11.51 -36.53
C GLY A 252 -14.83 11.59 -35.43
N ARG A 253 -14.81 10.68 -34.46
CA ARG A 253 -15.74 10.66 -33.32
C ARG A 253 -15.24 11.60 -32.22
N PRO A 254 -16.14 12.23 -31.44
CA PRO A 254 -15.72 12.97 -30.25
C PRO A 254 -14.92 12.03 -29.33
N ASN A 255 -13.80 12.55 -28.81
CA ASN A 255 -12.86 11.78 -28.01
C ASN A 255 -13.60 11.15 -26.83
N PRO A 256 -13.60 9.82 -26.65
CA PRO A 256 -14.26 9.20 -25.51
C PRO A 256 -13.68 9.80 -24.23
N PRO A 257 -14.52 10.15 -23.24
CA PRO A 257 -14.01 10.70 -21.99
C PRO A 257 -13.00 9.69 -21.40
N PRO A 258 -11.77 10.11 -21.07
CA PRO A 258 -10.83 9.25 -20.38
C PRO A 258 -11.52 8.67 -19.14
N ARG A 259 -11.52 7.34 -18.99
CA ARG A 259 -12.08 6.72 -17.76
C ARG A 259 -11.24 7.07 -16.53
N LEU A 260 -10.03 7.57 -16.77
CA LEU A 260 -9.04 8.08 -15.83
C LEU A 260 -9.16 9.58 -15.58
N GLN A 261 -10.33 10.20 -15.77
CA GLN A 261 -10.50 11.58 -15.30
C GLN A 261 -10.66 11.61 -13.78
N PRO A 262 -10.03 12.58 -13.08
CA PRO A 262 -10.46 12.94 -11.75
C PRO A 262 -11.97 13.22 -11.83
N HIS A 263 -12.76 12.64 -10.94
CA HIS A 263 -14.09 13.19 -10.72
C HIS A 263 -13.85 14.58 -10.11
N HIS A 264 -13.72 15.62 -10.94
CA HIS A 264 -14.00 16.97 -10.50
C HIS A 264 -15.43 16.92 -10.02
N SER A 265 -15.57 16.85 -8.70
CA SER A 265 -16.84 17.02 -8.02
C SER A 265 -17.43 18.31 -8.55
N ALA A 266 -18.62 18.20 -9.15
CA ALA A 266 -19.40 19.31 -9.65
C ALA A 266 -19.45 20.42 -8.59
N GLY A 267 -18.72 21.49 -8.85
CA GLY A 267 -18.77 22.76 -8.13
C GLY A 267 -19.15 23.86 -9.12
N THR A 268 -20.26 23.67 -9.83
CA THR A 268 -20.96 24.75 -10.51
C THR A 268 -21.75 25.54 -9.47
N LEU A 269 -21.16 26.61 -8.96
CA LEU A 269 -21.87 27.83 -8.59
C LEU A 269 -21.10 28.95 -9.31
N ILE A 270 -21.45 29.23 -10.56
CA ILE A 270 -22.14 30.48 -10.94
C ILE A 270 -21.52 31.69 -10.22
N ASN A 271 -20.70 32.46 -10.92
CA ASN A 271 -21.07 33.86 -11.17
C ASN A 271 -20.38 34.39 -12.43
N ASP A 272 -21.09 34.27 -13.56
CA ASP A 272 -21.06 35.31 -14.58
C ASP A 272 -21.61 36.58 -13.94
N GLY A 273 -20.79 37.61 -13.86
CA GLY A 273 -21.15 38.86 -13.19
C GLY A 273 -20.38 40.09 -13.66
N ASP A 274 -19.86 40.09 -14.89
CA ASP A 274 -19.34 41.30 -15.55
C ASP A 274 -20.22 41.63 -16.76
N ASN A 275 -21.35 42.29 -16.50
CA ASN A 275 -21.86 43.44 -17.28
C ASN A 275 -23.30 43.78 -16.88
N LEU A 276 -23.48 45.00 -16.40
CA LEU A 276 -24.64 45.92 -16.47
C LEU A 276 -24.38 46.99 -15.38
N ILE A 277 -23.55 48.01 -15.63
CA ILE A 277 -23.95 49.33 -16.14
C ILE A 277 -25.25 49.89 -15.51
N ALA A 278 -25.08 51.06 -14.87
CA ALA A 278 -26.03 52.13 -14.58
C ALA A 278 -26.82 52.13 -13.25
N ALA A 279 -26.70 53.30 -12.61
CA ALA A 279 -27.51 53.91 -11.54
C ALA A 279 -27.08 53.61 -10.09
#